data_AF-A0AAU7C6I3-F1
#
_entry.id   AF-A0AAU7C6I3-F1
#
_cell.length_a   1.000
_cell.length_b   1.000
_cell.length_c   1.000
_cell.angle_alpha   90.00
_cell.angle_beta   90.00
_cell.angle_gamma   90.00
#
_symmetry.space_group_name_H-M   'P 1'
#
loop_
_entity.id
_entity.type
_entity.pdbx_description
1 polymer ?
#
loop_
_entity_poly.entity_id
_entity_poly.type
_entity_poly.pdbx_seq_one_letter_code
_entity_poly.pdbx_strand_id
1 'polypeptide(L)'
;MEQKHFQTLRALNQSGYTADVVHKLNKDSRQSAQRWSDKSIMTDLTAPNRLPIGWREDGLSTLTRLRIYELRDAMERAGLNSNYWFVSNQLTKDTWEIDNPFLMRRFEVSFCQRNEMIECYWYDTGVKQIKTSNIIEAILLSQP
;
A
#
# COMPACT_ATOMS: atom_id res chain seq x y z
N MET A 1 -12.78 22.28 4.53
CA MET A 1 -13.33 21.09 5.23
C MET A 1 -12.25 20.11 5.73
N GLU A 2 -10.95 20.43 5.60
CA GLU A 2 -9.86 19.44 5.79
C GLU A 2 -9.36 19.28 7.23
N GLN A 3 -9.28 20.35 8.03
CA GLN A 3 -8.64 20.29 9.35
C GLN A 3 -9.33 19.34 10.35
N LYS A 4 -10.67 19.27 10.35
CA LYS A 4 -11.40 18.33 11.22
C LYS A 4 -11.18 16.87 10.80
N HIS A 5 -11.07 16.59 9.51
CA HIS A 5 -10.81 15.24 9.01
C HIS A 5 -9.44 14.72 9.43
N PHE A 6 -8.40 15.55 9.28
CA PHE A 6 -7.04 15.22 9.74
C PHE A 6 -6.92 15.12 11.27
N GLN A 7 -7.70 15.91 12.02
CA GLN A 7 -7.75 15.79 13.49
C GLN A 7 -8.42 14.48 13.94
N THR A 8 -9.52 14.07 13.28
CA THR A 8 -10.18 12.78 13.55
C THR A 8 -9.28 11.60 13.20
N LEU A 9 -8.53 11.67 12.09
CA LEU A 9 -7.59 10.62 11.71
C LEU A 9 -6.37 10.54 12.63
N ARG A 10 -5.85 11.69 13.10
CA ARG A 10 -4.82 11.71 14.15
C ARG A 10 -5.32 11.15 15.48
N ALA A 11 -6.56 11.40 15.84
CA ALA A 11 -7.17 10.82 17.04
C ALA A 11 -7.32 9.30 16.92
N LEU A 12 -7.74 8.80 15.75
CA LEU A 12 -7.75 7.35 15.42
C LEU A 12 -6.33 6.75 15.45
N ASN A 13 -5.32 7.53 15.08
CA ASN A 13 -3.92 7.10 15.13
C ASN A 13 -3.41 6.90 16.57
N GLN A 14 -3.98 7.63 17.56
CA GLN A 14 -3.65 7.48 18.98
C GLN A 14 -4.39 6.28 19.64
N SER A 15 -5.55 5.88 19.11
CA SER A 15 -6.31 4.71 19.59
C SER A 15 -6.00 3.41 18.84
N GLY A 16 -5.16 3.47 17.80
CA GLY A 16 -5.06 2.42 16.79
C GLY A 16 -6.22 2.49 15.79
N TYR A 17 -5.94 2.21 14.51
CA TYR A 17 -6.98 2.10 13.50
C TYR A 17 -7.85 0.87 13.79
N THR A 18 -9.17 1.06 13.80
CA THR A 18 -10.13 0.01 14.15
C THR A 18 -10.23 -1.04 13.04
N ALA A 19 -10.47 -2.30 13.41
CA ALA A 19 -10.70 -3.41 12.48
C ALA A 19 -11.76 -3.08 11.40
N ASP A 20 -12.76 -2.27 11.75
CA ASP A 20 -13.81 -1.80 10.83
C ASP A 20 -13.26 -1.01 9.63
N VAL A 21 -12.21 -0.20 9.84
CA VAL A 21 -11.61 0.62 8.78
C VAL A 21 -10.87 -0.27 7.79
N VAL A 22 -10.11 -1.23 8.30
CA VAL A 22 -9.39 -2.21 7.47
C VAL A 22 -10.36 -3.12 6.73
N HIS A 23 -11.42 -3.57 7.40
CA HIS A 23 -12.48 -4.37 6.78
C HIS A 23 -13.14 -3.62 5.61
N LYS A 24 -13.41 -2.32 5.80
CA LYS A 24 -13.92 -1.46 4.73
C LYS A 24 -12.94 -1.33 3.57
N LEU A 25 -11.65 -1.08 3.82
CA LEU A 25 -10.63 -1.01 2.75
C LEU A 25 -10.57 -2.29 1.92
N ASN A 26 -10.61 -3.46 2.57
CA ASN A 26 -10.60 -4.74 1.88
C ASN A 26 -11.88 -4.96 1.05
N LYS A 27 -13.04 -4.62 1.63
CA LYS A 27 -14.34 -4.72 0.95
C LYS A 27 -14.39 -3.81 -0.27
N ASP A 28 -13.98 -2.55 -0.12
CA ASP A 28 -14.01 -1.57 -1.20
C ASP A 28 -13.03 -1.98 -2.32
N SER A 29 -11.82 -2.46 -1.96
CA SER A 29 -10.86 -3.00 -2.95
C SER A 29 -11.47 -4.13 -3.77
N ARG A 30 -12.10 -5.10 -3.10
CA ARG A 30 -12.75 -6.23 -3.76
C ARG A 30 -13.90 -5.79 -4.67
N GLN A 31 -14.78 -4.91 -4.18
CA GLN A 31 -15.94 -4.44 -4.95
C GLN A 31 -15.52 -3.62 -6.18
N SER A 32 -14.50 -2.76 -6.03
CA SER A 32 -13.95 -2.02 -7.17
C SER A 32 -13.26 -2.94 -8.16
N ALA A 33 -12.46 -3.91 -7.70
CA ALA A 33 -11.82 -4.90 -8.58
C ALA A 33 -12.84 -5.72 -9.39
N GLN A 34 -13.98 -6.10 -8.79
CA GLN A 34 -15.05 -6.82 -9.49
C GLN A 34 -15.74 -6.01 -10.59
N ARG A 35 -15.69 -4.67 -10.52
CA ARG A 35 -16.27 -3.79 -11.55
C ARG A 35 -15.33 -3.56 -12.72
N TRP A 36 -14.06 -3.94 -12.58
CA TRP A 36 -13.11 -3.84 -13.67
C TRP A 36 -13.37 -4.99 -14.65
N SER A 37 -13.39 -4.67 -15.94
CA SER A 37 -13.49 -5.70 -16.96
C SER A 37 -12.22 -6.54 -16.98
N ASP A 38 -12.31 -7.83 -17.33
CA ASP A 38 -11.14 -8.71 -17.47
C ASP A 38 -10.08 -8.10 -18.41
N LYS A 39 -10.54 -7.36 -19.44
CA LYS A 39 -9.68 -6.59 -20.34
C LYS A 39 -8.93 -5.48 -19.62
N SER A 40 -9.59 -4.70 -18.76
CA SER A 40 -8.95 -3.64 -17.95
C SER A 40 -7.96 -4.21 -16.94
N ILE A 41 -8.32 -5.32 -16.28
CA ILE A 41 -7.44 -6.04 -15.36
C ILE A 41 -6.16 -6.46 -16.07
N MET A 42 -6.27 -7.09 -17.25
CA MET A 42 -5.08 -7.45 -18.02
C MET A 42 -4.30 -6.21 -18.48
N THR A 43 -4.95 -5.19 -19.02
CA THR A 43 -4.20 -4.05 -19.60
C THR A 43 -3.51 -3.18 -18.54
N ASP A 44 -4.15 -2.96 -17.39
CA ASP A 44 -3.68 -2.01 -16.36
C ASP A 44 -2.92 -2.67 -15.19
N LEU A 45 -3.21 -3.94 -14.87
CA LEU A 45 -2.48 -4.68 -13.82
C LEU A 45 -1.33 -5.50 -14.39
N THR A 46 -1.42 -5.98 -15.64
CA THR A 46 -0.29 -6.64 -16.33
C THR A 46 0.52 -5.69 -17.20
N ALA A 47 0.28 -4.38 -17.04
CA ALA A 47 1.24 -3.38 -17.49
C ALA A 47 2.63 -3.76 -16.91
N PRO A 48 3.70 -3.78 -17.72
CA PRO A 48 4.97 -4.45 -17.41
C PRO A 48 5.71 -3.96 -16.15
N ASN A 49 5.17 -3.00 -15.41
CA ASN A 49 5.83 -2.31 -14.31
C ASN A 49 5.17 -2.51 -12.94
N ARG A 50 3.98 -3.13 -12.85
CA ARG A 50 3.32 -3.42 -11.55
C ARG A 50 3.63 -4.84 -11.10
N LEU A 51 4.25 -4.96 -9.92
CA LEU A 51 4.53 -6.27 -9.30
C LEU A 51 3.48 -6.56 -8.22
N PRO A 52 2.69 -7.63 -8.33
CA PRO A 52 1.68 -7.96 -7.33
C PRO A 52 2.31 -8.42 -6.01
N ILE A 53 1.81 -7.89 -4.88
CA ILE A 53 2.36 -8.22 -3.55
C ILE A 53 1.79 -9.54 -3.02
N GLY A 54 0.49 -9.78 -3.20
CA GLY A 54 -0.18 -11.00 -2.73
C GLY A 54 -0.03 -12.22 -3.64
N TRP A 55 0.38 -12.03 -4.89
CA TRP A 55 0.41 -13.12 -5.89
C TRP A 55 1.76 -13.83 -5.90
N ARG A 56 1.81 -14.98 -6.59
CA ARG A 56 3.07 -15.69 -6.83
C ARG A 56 3.67 -15.17 -8.12
N GLU A 57 4.85 -14.58 -8.02
CA GLU A 57 5.65 -14.10 -9.15
C GLU A 57 6.93 -14.93 -9.24
N ASP A 58 7.10 -15.62 -10.37
CA ASP A 58 8.32 -16.37 -10.67
C ASP A 58 9.36 -15.45 -11.34
N GLY A 59 10.65 -15.78 -11.21
CA GLY A 59 11.73 -15.03 -11.88
C GLY A 59 12.19 -13.73 -11.21
N LEU A 60 11.66 -13.38 -10.04
CA LEU A 60 12.13 -12.24 -9.24
C LEU A 60 13.49 -12.51 -8.56
N SER A 61 14.30 -11.46 -8.44
CA SER A 61 15.55 -11.51 -7.67
C SER A 61 15.29 -11.87 -6.21
N THR A 62 16.25 -12.50 -5.53
CA THR A 62 16.13 -12.84 -4.10
C THR A 62 15.80 -11.63 -3.24
N LEU A 63 16.45 -10.49 -3.49
CA LEU A 63 16.20 -9.25 -2.78
C LEU A 63 14.76 -8.77 -2.96
N THR A 64 14.28 -8.75 -4.21
CA THR A 64 12.91 -8.34 -4.53
C THR A 64 11.89 -9.23 -3.82
N ARG A 65 12.12 -10.55 -3.83
CA ARG A 65 11.25 -11.53 -3.15
C ARG A 65 11.18 -11.29 -1.65
N LEU A 66 12.32 -11.06 -0.99
CA LEU A 66 12.37 -10.77 0.45
C LEU A 66 11.54 -9.55 0.82
N ARG A 67 11.69 -8.45 0.07
CA ARG A 67 10.93 -7.22 0.32
C ARG A 67 9.43 -7.36 0.03
N ILE A 68 9.05 -8.13 -0.99
CA ILE A 68 7.63 -8.46 -1.24
C ILE A 68 7.06 -9.29 -0.08
N TYR A 69 7.82 -10.26 0.45
CA TYR A 69 7.38 -11.03 1.62
C TYR A 69 7.20 -10.15 2.86
N GLU A 70 8.16 -9.27 3.14
CA GLU A 70 8.06 -8.33 4.25
C GLU A 70 6.85 -7.40 4.11
N LEU A 71 6.60 -6.88 2.90
CA LEU A 71 5.40 -6.08 2.62
C LEU A 71 4.11 -6.85 2.83
N ARG A 72 4.05 -8.07 2.31
CA ARG A 72 2.90 -8.96 2.46
C ARG A 72 2.60 -9.22 3.92
N ASP A 73 3.62 -9.61 4.68
CA ASP A 73 3.51 -9.90 6.12
C ASP A 73 3.08 -8.65 6.91
N ALA A 74 3.66 -7.47 6.62
CA ALA A 74 3.23 -6.21 7.24
C ALA A 74 1.77 -5.85 6.92
N MET A 75 1.31 -6.07 5.69
CA MET A 75 -0.09 -5.86 5.28
C MET A 75 -1.03 -6.83 5.99
N GLU A 76 -0.69 -8.12 6.01
CA GLU A 76 -1.52 -9.16 6.62
C GLU A 76 -1.62 -8.99 8.14
N ARG A 77 -0.53 -8.61 8.83
CA ARG A 77 -0.56 -8.22 10.24
C ARG A 77 -1.46 -7.01 10.51
N ALA A 78 -1.55 -6.08 9.56
CA ALA A 78 -2.46 -4.95 9.64
C ALA A 78 -3.91 -5.30 9.22
N GLY A 79 -4.17 -6.57 8.86
CA GLY A 79 -5.47 -7.07 8.41
C GLY A 79 -5.82 -6.73 6.95
N LEU A 80 -4.88 -6.20 6.17
CA LEU A 80 -5.07 -5.87 4.76
C LEU A 80 -4.96 -7.13 3.89
N ASN A 81 -5.77 -7.20 2.84
CA ASN A 81 -5.64 -8.22 1.81
C ASN A 81 -4.63 -7.77 0.76
N SER A 82 -3.42 -8.34 0.82
CA SER A 82 -2.27 -8.03 -0.04
C SER A 82 -2.50 -8.27 -1.54
N ASN A 83 -3.53 -9.04 -1.92
CA ASN A 83 -3.84 -9.33 -3.34
C ASN A 83 -4.32 -8.13 -4.16
N TYR A 84 -4.68 -7.02 -3.50
CA TYR A 84 -5.13 -5.79 -4.16
C TYR A 84 -4.06 -4.69 -4.19
N TRP A 85 -2.85 -5.01 -3.73
CA TRP A 85 -1.74 -4.07 -3.63
C TRP A 85 -0.58 -4.51 -4.52
N PHE A 86 0.06 -3.51 -5.14
CA PHE A 86 1.10 -3.72 -6.12
C PHE A 86 2.27 -2.79 -5.82
N VAL A 87 3.48 -3.23 -6.13
CA VAL A 87 4.62 -2.32 -6.28
C VAL A 87 4.47 -1.65 -7.64
N SER A 88 4.15 -0.36 -7.66
CA SER A 88 3.95 0.41 -8.89
C SER A 88 5.25 0.95 -9.46
N ASN A 89 6.21 1.28 -8.60
CA ASN A 89 7.50 1.81 -8.99
C ASN A 89 8.58 1.54 -7.93
N GLN A 90 9.83 1.33 -8.36
CA GLN A 90 10.99 1.29 -7.46
C GLN A 90 11.70 2.65 -7.57
N LEU A 91 11.20 3.65 -6.83
CA LEU A 91 11.67 5.04 -6.89
C LEU A 91 13.17 5.17 -6.67
N THR A 92 13.70 4.40 -5.73
CA THR A 92 15.13 4.22 -5.52
C THR A 92 15.44 2.76 -5.22
N LYS A 93 16.73 2.45 -5.02
CA LYS A 93 17.15 1.12 -4.56
C LYS A 93 16.38 0.69 -3.30
N ASP A 94 16.08 1.59 -2.37
CA ASP A 94 15.55 1.26 -1.05
C ASP A 94 14.19 1.88 -0.75
N THR A 95 13.57 2.56 -1.71
CA THR A 95 12.23 3.13 -1.55
C THR A 95 11.37 2.76 -2.73
N TRP A 96 10.24 2.12 -2.45
CA TRP A 96 9.29 1.64 -3.43
C TRP A 96 7.95 2.36 -3.27
N GLU A 97 7.30 2.64 -4.38
CA GLU A 97 5.92 3.10 -4.42
C GLU A 97 5.00 1.87 -4.48
N ILE A 98 4.01 1.87 -3.61
CA ILE A 98 2.98 0.85 -3.50
C ILE A 98 1.65 1.50 -3.86
N ASP A 99 0.88 0.86 -4.73
CA ASP A 99 -0.45 1.33 -5.08
C ASP A 99 -1.53 0.26 -4.93
N ASN A 100 -2.76 0.74 -4.77
CA ASN A 100 -3.99 0.00 -4.96
C ASN A 100 -4.77 0.73 -6.07
N PRO A 101 -4.68 0.25 -7.32
CA PRO A 101 -5.29 0.93 -8.46
C PRO A 101 -6.82 0.96 -8.38
N PHE A 102 -7.43 0.04 -7.61
CA PHE A 102 -8.89 -0.04 -7.45
C PHE A 102 -9.45 1.01 -6.49
N LEU A 103 -8.60 1.51 -5.58
CA LEU A 103 -8.95 2.56 -4.62
C LEU A 103 -8.32 3.91 -4.94
N MET A 104 -7.49 3.98 -6.00
CA MET A 104 -6.63 5.13 -6.30
C MET A 104 -5.87 5.56 -5.04
N ARG A 105 -5.24 4.60 -4.36
CA ARG A 105 -4.40 4.88 -3.20
C ARG A 105 -2.98 4.52 -3.51
N ARG A 106 -2.05 5.36 -3.07
CA ARG A 106 -0.62 5.11 -3.19
C ARG A 106 0.11 5.57 -1.94
N PHE A 107 1.20 4.91 -1.61
CA PHE A 107 2.09 5.30 -0.54
C PHE A 107 3.48 4.77 -0.87
N GLU A 108 4.50 5.27 -0.20
CA GLU A 108 5.85 4.76 -0.37
C GLU A 108 6.28 3.97 0.85
N VAL A 109 7.18 3.02 0.64
CA VAL A 109 7.80 2.22 1.68
C VAL A 109 9.31 2.32 1.53
N SER A 110 10.00 2.59 2.63
CA SER A 110 11.46 2.58 2.69
C SER A 110 11.94 1.33 3.43
N PHE A 111 12.98 0.69 2.90
CA PHE A 111 13.60 -0.50 3.46
C PHE A 111 14.95 -0.17 4.09
N CYS A 112 15.26 -0.80 5.23
CA CYS A 112 16.55 -0.68 5.87
C CYS A 112 17.62 -1.46 5.10
N GLN A 113 18.65 -0.77 4.60
CA GLN A 113 19.75 -1.37 3.83
C GLN A 113 20.52 -2.50 4.54
N ARG A 114 20.41 -2.60 5.87
CA ARG A 114 21.15 -3.61 6.66
C ARG A 114 20.45 -4.97 6.68
N ASN A 115 19.12 -4.99 6.65
CA ASN A 115 18.34 -6.21 6.86
C ASN A 115 17.11 -6.34 5.95
N GLU A 116 16.90 -5.39 5.04
CA GLU A 116 15.80 -5.37 4.06
C GLU A 116 14.40 -5.31 4.67
N MET A 117 14.30 -5.04 5.98
CA MET A 117 13.05 -4.85 6.70
C MET A 117 12.46 -3.47 6.39
N ILE A 118 11.14 -3.34 6.51
CA ILE A 118 10.50 -2.03 6.39
C ILE A 118 10.98 -1.12 7.52
N GLU A 119 11.54 0.03 7.15
CA GLU A 119 11.94 1.07 8.09
C GLU A 119 10.76 2.01 8.39
N CYS A 120 10.03 2.42 7.35
CA CYS A 120 8.90 3.33 7.47
C CYS A 120 8.06 3.38 6.19
N TYR A 121 6.92 4.06 6.31
CA TYR A 121 6.04 4.41 5.22
C TYR A 121 5.99 5.92 5.03
N TRP A 122 5.66 6.32 3.81
CA TRP A 122 5.45 7.72 3.47
C TRP A 122 4.15 7.89 2.71
N TYR A 123 3.49 9.01 2.93
CA TYR A 123 2.32 9.41 2.15
C TYR A 123 2.38 10.88 1.79
N ASP A 124 1.87 11.22 0.61
CA ASP A 124 1.75 12.60 0.18
C ASP A 124 0.39 13.19 0.58
N THR A 125 0.45 14.38 1.17
CA THR A 125 -0.73 15.18 1.52
C THR A 125 -1.12 16.19 0.43
N GLY A 126 -0.41 16.21 -0.70
CA GLY A 126 -0.53 17.18 -1.80
C GLY A 126 0.30 18.45 -1.57
N VAL A 127 0.73 18.68 -0.32
CA VAL A 127 1.58 19.83 0.08
C VAL A 127 2.96 19.36 0.52
N LYS A 128 3.04 18.17 1.11
CA LYS A 128 4.27 17.57 1.60
C LYS A 128 4.13 16.07 1.77
N GLN A 129 5.27 15.42 1.72
CA GLN A 129 5.44 14.02 2.10
C GLN A 129 5.55 13.90 3.63
N ILE A 130 4.86 12.92 4.23
CA ILE A 130 4.87 12.67 5.68
C ILE A 130 5.32 11.24 5.96
N LYS A 131 6.28 11.10 6.88
CA LYS A 131 6.76 9.81 7.41
C LYS A 131 5.80 9.27 8.47
N THR A 132 5.52 7.97 8.42
CA THR A 132 4.82 7.24 9.49
C THR A 132 5.38 5.83 9.64
N SER A 133 5.20 5.23 10.82
CA SER A 133 5.48 3.81 11.08
C SER A 133 4.24 2.93 10.90
N ASN A 134 3.09 3.50 10.52
CA ASN A 134 1.82 2.79 10.43
C ASN A 134 1.32 2.73 8.98
N ILE A 135 1.24 1.51 8.42
CA ILE A 135 0.78 1.29 7.05
C ILE A 135 -0.66 1.75 6.81
N ILE A 136 -1.54 1.60 7.81
CA ILE A 136 -2.93 2.04 7.69
C ILE A 136 -3.02 3.57 7.64
N GLU A 137 -2.17 4.27 8.40
CA GLU A 137 -2.07 5.73 8.29
C GLU A 137 -1.63 6.13 6.89
N ALA A 138 -0.56 5.51 6.37
CA ALA A 138 -0.03 5.83 5.05
C ALA A 138 -1.07 5.64 3.94
N ILE A 139 -1.92 4.63 4.06
CA ILE A 139 -3.00 4.35 3.10
C ILE A 139 -4.16 5.34 3.20
N LEU A 140 -4.62 5.64 4.41
CA LEU A 140 -5.82 6.47 4.60
C LEU A 140 -5.54 7.94 4.34
N LEU A 141 -4.33 8.40 4.66
CA LEU A 141 -3.93 9.79 4.56
C LEU A 141 -3.22 10.14 3.26
N SER A 142 -2.91 9.17 2.41
CA SER A 142 -2.45 9.47 1.06
C SER A 142 -3.57 10.11 0.26
N GLN A 143 -3.24 11.18 -0.47
CA GLN A 143 -4.17 11.73 -1.43
C GLN A 143 -4.46 10.72 -2.56
N PRO A 144 -5.70 10.68 -3.08
CA PRO A 144 -6.01 9.96 -4.31
C PRO A 144 -5.24 10.48 -5.52
#